data_AF-A0A6B3FND4-F1
#
_entry.id   AF-A0A6B3FND4-F1
#
_cell.length_a   1.000
_cell.length_b   1.000
_cell.length_c   1.000
_cell.angle_alpha   90.00
_cell.angle_beta   90.00
_cell.angle_gamma   90.00
#
_symmetry.space_group_name_H-M   'P 1'
#
loop_
_entity.id
_entity.type
_entity.pdbx_description
1 polymer ?
#
loop_
_entity_poly.entity_id
_entity_poly.type
_entity_poly.pdbx_seq_one_letter_code
_entity_poly.pdbx_strand_id
1 'polypeptide(L)' 'MTGDEPQTPPTPLAHRVPDLGALELLLAVARHGSLGRAARDVGITQPAASS' A
#
# COMPACT_ATOMS: atom_id res chain seq x y z
N MET A 1 22.80 -31.36 -25.42
CA MET A 1 21.41 -31.50 -24.95
C MET A 1 21.06 -30.20 -24.27
N THR A 2 20.74 -29.19 -25.08
CA THR A 2 20.56 -27.79 -24.67
C THR A 2 19.08 -27.60 -24.34
N GLY A 3 18.77 -27.36 -23.07
CA GLY A 3 17.42 -27.02 -22.62
C GLY A 3 17.15 -25.55 -22.94
N ASP A 4 16.45 -25.31 -24.03
CA ASP A 4 15.78 -24.04 -24.32
C ASP A 4 14.38 -24.12 -23.71
N GLU A 5 14.28 -23.95 -22.39
CA GLU A 5 12.98 -23.82 -21.73
C GLU A 5 12.42 -22.44 -22.11
N PRO A 6 11.17 -22.35 -22.59
CA PRO A 6 10.58 -21.08 -22.96
C PRO A 6 10.54 -20.18 -21.73
N GLN A 7 11.37 -19.13 -21.76
CA GLN A 7 11.46 -18.16 -20.68
C GLN A 7 10.14 -17.41 -20.62
N THR A 8 9.27 -17.79 -19.67
CA THR A 8 7.99 -17.12 -19.43
C THR A 8 8.26 -15.62 -19.25
N PRO A 9 7.64 -14.75 -20.06
CA PRO A 9 7.87 -13.32 -19.94
C PRO A 9 7.48 -12.87 -18.52
N PRO A 10 8.27 -12.01 -17.86
CA PRO A 10 7.98 -11.56 -16.51
C PRO A 10 6.59 -10.95 -16.46
N THR A 11 5.74 -11.48 -15.58
CA THR A 11 4.43 -10.89 -15.33
C THR A 11 4.65 -9.48 -14.78
N PRO A 12 4.07 -8.42 -15.38
CA PRO A 12 4.25 -7.07 -14.86
C PRO A 12 3.76 -7.04 -13.41
N LEU A 13 4.65 -6.73 -12.47
CA LEU A 13 4.25 -6.47 -11.10
C LEU A 13 3.28 -5.28 -11.13
N ALA A 14 2.12 -5.42 -10.51
CA ALA A 14 1.15 -4.34 -10.42
C ALA A 14 1.86 -3.08 -9.90
N HIS A 15 1.85 -2.00 -10.68
CA HIS A 15 2.46 -0.70 -10.35
C HIS A 15 1.80 0.02 -9.15
N ARG A 16 1.06 -0.69 -8.29
CA ARG A 16 0.23 -0.12 -7.22
C ARG A 16 0.35 -0.90 -5.93
N VAL A 17 1.58 -1.16 -5.49
CA VAL A 17 1.80 -1.44 -4.07
C VAL A 17 1.69 -0.09 -3.35
N PRO A 18 0.74 0.11 -2.43
CA PRO A 18 0.66 1.34 -1.64
C PRO A 18 1.97 1.53 -0.87
N ASP A 19 2.38 2.78 -0.66
CA ASP A 19 3.47 3.04 0.26
C ASP A 19 3.10 2.57 1.69
N LEU A 20 4.12 2.39 2.52
CA LEU A 20 3.94 1.92 3.89
C LEU A 20 3.04 2.86 4.71
N GLY A 21 3.12 4.17 4.48
CA GLY A 21 2.31 5.16 5.18
C GLY A 21 0.81 4.97 4.91
N ALA A 22 0.44 4.65 3.67
CA ALA A 22 -0.94 4.29 3.34
C ALA A 22 -1.42 3.03 4.09
N LEU A 23 -0.56 2.02 4.24
CA LEU A 23 -0.90 0.79 4.98
C LEU A 23 -1.02 1.02 6.49
N GLU A 24 -0.15 1.86 7.05
CA GLU A 24 -0.20 2.26 8.46
C GLU A 24 -1.48 3.06 8.76
N LEU A 25 -1.88 3.96 7.86
CA LEU A 25 -3.13 4.69 7.97
C LEU A 25 -4.34 3.76 7.97
N LEU A 26 -4.37 2.75 7.09
CA LEU A 26 -5.45 1.76 7.04
C LEU A 26 -5.53 0.93 8.34
N LEU A 27 -4.39 0.53 8.90
CA LEU A 27 -4.34 -0.17 10.18
C LEU A 27 -4.86 0.70 11.32
N ALA A 28 -4.48 1.98 11.35
CA ALA A 28 -4.98 2.94 12.34
C ALA A 28 -6.50 3.15 12.20
N VAL A 29 -7.04 3.23 10.97
CA VAL A 29 -8.49 3.32 10.74
C VAL A 29 -9.21 2.08 11.28
N ALA A 30 -8.69 0.88 11.02
CA ALA A 30 -9.27 -0.35 11.54
C ALA A 30 -9.32 -0.39 13.09
N ARG A 31 -8.34 0.25 13.76
CA ARG A 31 -8.30 0.36 15.23
C ARG A 31 -9.24 1.43 15.78
N HIS A 32 -9.29 2.59 15.13
CA HIS A 32 -9.98 3.78 15.65
C HIS A 32 -11.42 3.95 15.14
N GLY A 33 -11.77 3.29 14.03
CA GLY A 33 -13.04 3.47 13.33
C GLY A 33 -13.23 4.87 12.73
N SER A 34 -12.17 5.67 12.59
CA SER A 34 -12.23 7.05 12.13
C SER A 34 -10.95 7.48 11.42
N LEU A 35 -11.08 7.98 10.18
CA LEU A 35 -9.98 8.51 9.38
C LEU A 35 -9.30 9.73 10.03
N GLY A 36 -10.08 10.62 10.66
CA GLY A 36 -9.55 11.81 11.32
C GLY A 36 -8.78 11.53 12.62
N ARG A 37 -9.14 10.48 13.36
CA ARG A 37 -8.33 10.00 14.51
C ARG A 37 -7.08 9.27 14.04
N ALA A 38 -7.22 8.41 13.03
CA ALA A 38 -6.11 7.69 12.43
C ALA A 38 -5.04 8.63 11.85
N ALA A 39 -5.42 9.69 11.13
CA ALA A 39 -4.49 10.67 10.57
C ALA A 39 -3.63 11.34 11.66
N ARG A 40 -4.24 11.71 12.80
CA ARG A 40 -3.52 12.29 13.94
C ARG A 40 -2.57 11.29 14.59
N ASP A 41 -2.99 10.03 14.68
CA ASP A 41 -2.20 8.95 15.29
C ASP A 41 -0.92 8.66 14.49
N VAL A 42 -1.00 8.72 13.15
CA VAL A 42 0.16 8.54 12.25
C VAL A 42 0.90 9.85 11.93
N GLY A 43 0.52 10.97 12.56
CA GLY A 43 1.24 12.24 12.45
C GLY A 43 1.00 13.04 11.17
N ILE A 44 -0.09 12.79 10.44
CA ILE A 44 -0.45 13.53 9.22
C ILE A 44 -1.73 14.36 9.41
N THR A 45 -1.96 15.28 8.50
CA THR A 45 -3.23 16.04 8.47
C THR A 45 -4.33 15.19 7.84
N GLN A 46 -5.58 15.43 8.21
CA GLN A 46 -6.70 14.70 7.62
C GLN A 46 -6.85 14.90 6.09
N PRO A 47 -6.58 16.10 5.51
CA PRO A 47 -6.51 16.25 4.05
C PRO A 47 -5.41 15.39 3.40
N ALA A 48 -4.24 15.26 4.03
CA ALA A 48 -3.19 14.37 3.55
C ALA A 48 -3.60 12.89 3.58
N ALA A 49 -4.52 12.51 4.48
CA ALA A 49 -5.04 11.15 4.60
C ALA A 49 -6.14 10.78 3.59
N SER A 50 -6.74 11.77 2.90
CA SER A 50 -7.90 11.57 2.02
C SER A 50 -7.59 11.73 0.53
N SER A 51 -6.34 12.07 0.21
CA SER A 51 -5.94 12.48 -1.14
C SER A 51 -5.56 11.32 -2.05
#